data_AF-A0A2P7YMG6-F1
#
_entry.id   AF-A0A2P7YMG6-F1
#
_cell.length_a   1.000
_cell.length_b   1.000
_cell.length_c   1.000
_cell.angle_alpha   90.00
_cell.angle_beta   90.00
_cell.angle_gamma   90.00
#
_symmetry.space_group_name_H-M   'P 1'
#
loop_
_entity.id
_entity.type
_entity.pdbx_description
1 polymer ?
#
loop_
_entity_poly.entity_id
_entity_poly.type
_entity_poly.pdbx_seq_one_letter_code
_entity_poly.pdbx_strand_id
1 'polypeptide(L)'
;MAAEALRPKCTLGGRTLLALEIRKHSSPNDLWMTIHGKVYDVTNFATEHPGGVEVLLDCGGVDASEAFDDVAHSDLAHEMLEPYFIGYAELSKESRPVVTGDPEKAGTRKVLKRQEMMKELRRQRTAVLVLTGVAFLCVLVVMVLQKIQWLSLVRAGT
;
A
#
# COMPACT_ATOMS: atom_id res chain seq x y z
N MET A 1 45.74 1.93 -1.75
CA MET A 1 45.56 0.71 -0.92
C MET A 1 45.25 1.11 0.52
N ALA A 2 44.03 1.59 0.82
CA ALA A 2 43.63 1.86 2.20
C ALA A 2 42.11 2.05 2.28
N ALA A 3 41.37 0.97 2.53
CA ALA A 3 40.06 0.99 3.20
C ALA A 3 39.61 -0.43 3.62
N GLU A 4 40.55 -1.36 3.88
CA GLU A 4 40.26 -2.67 4.46
C GLU A 4 40.25 -2.53 6.00
N ALA A 5 39.40 -1.66 6.54
CA ALA A 5 39.29 -1.42 7.96
C ALA A 5 37.84 -1.60 8.40
N LEU A 6 37.61 -2.70 9.13
CA LEU A 6 36.41 -3.03 9.89
C LEU A 6 35.20 -3.53 9.07
N ARG A 7 35.29 -4.74 8.50
CA ARG A 7 34.09 -5.59 8.41
C ARG A 7 33.98 -6.43 9.69
N PRO A 8 33.18 -6.04 10.70
CA PRO A 8 32.82 -6.96 11.76
C PRO A 8 31.97 -8.08 11.16
N LYS A 9 32.61 -9.23 10.90
CA LYS A 9 31.96 -10.53 10.72
C LYS A 9 31.19 -10.87 12.01
N CYS A 10 29.98 -10.33 12.22
CA CYS A 10 29.10 -10.89 13.24
C CYS A 10 28.19 -11.91 12.60
N THR A 11 28.62 -13.15 12.80
CA THR A 11 27.82 -14.31 13.17
C THR A 11 26.46 -13.96 13.80
N LEU A 12 25.38 -14.48 13.18
CA LEU A 12 24.19 -15.05 13.84
C LEU A 12 23.66 -14.27 15.06
N GLY A 13 22.82 -13.27 14.80
CA GLY A 13 22.03 -12.56 15.81
C GLY A 13 21.74 -11.13 15.35
N GLY A 14 20.54 -10.89 14.79
CA GLY A 14 20.16 -9.67 14.07
C GLY A 14 20.65 -8.39 14.76
N ARG A 15 21.68 -7.77 14.17
CA ARG A 15 22.21 -6.48 14.61
C ARG A 15 21.23 -5.38 14.22
N THR A 16 21.03 -4.41 15.11
CA THR A 16 20.31 -3.19 14.75
C THR A 16 21.32 -2.17 14.24
N LEU A 17 21.16 -1.70 13.00
CA LEU A 17 22.06 -0.80 12.31
C LEU A 17 21.47 0.60 12.26
N LEU A 18 22.25 1.60 12.64
CA LEU A 18 21.78 2.98 12.64
C LEU A 18 21.65 3.51 11.21
N ALA A 19 20.62 4.31 10.92
CA ALA A 19 20.41 4.87 9.57
C ALA A 19 21.62 5.69 9.06
N LEU A 20 22.35 6.35 9.97
CA LEU A 20 23.59 7.06 9.66
C LEU A 20 24.72 6.14 9.22
N GLU A 21 24.76 4.90 9.72
CA GLU A 21 25.75 3.91 9.32
C GLU A 21 25.42 3.38 7.94
N ILE A 22 24.16 3.00 7.70
CA ILE A 22 23.67 2.49 6.41
C ILE A 22 23.97 3.49 5.29
N ARG A 23 23.79 4.80 5.53
CA ARG A 23 24.10 5.87 4.57
C ARG A 23 25.54 5.94 4.10
N LYS A 24 26.50 5.40 4.86
CA LYS A 24 27.92 5.36 4.44
C LYS A 24 28.17 4.30 3.38
N HIS A 25 27.29 3.31 3.28
CA HIS A 25 27.38 2.18 2.36
C HIS A 25 26.53 2.44 1.10
N SER A 26 26.90 3.50 0.36
CA SER A 26 26.24 3.92 -0.90
C SER A 26 27.16 3.76 -2.13
N SER A 27 28.22 2.96 -2.00
CA SER A 27 29.23 2.80 -3.05
C SER A 27 28.96 1.55 -3.89
N PRO A 28 29.38 1.49 -5.17
CA PRO A 28 29.15 0.31 -6.01
C PRO A 28 29.82 -0.96 -5.48
N ASN A 29 30.90 -0.82 -4.70
CA ASN A 29 31.62 -1.92 -4.06
C ASN A 29 31.22 -2.15 -2.59
N ASP A 30 30.26 -1.39 -2.08
CA ASP A 30 29.77 -1.48 -0.70
C ASP A 30 28.39 -0.80 -0.62
N LEU A 31 27.37 -1.56 -1.00
CA LEU A 31 26.01 -1.07 -1.25
C LEU A 31 25.03 -1.77 -0.32
N TRP A 32 24.52 -1.01 0.66
CA TRP A 32 23.49 -1.49 1.57
C TRP A 32 22.19 -0.75 1.30
N MET A 33 21.08 -1.45 1.49
CA MET A 33 19.75 -0.86 1.37
C MET A 33 18.84 -1.34 2.47
N THR A 34 17.89 -0.49 2.83
CA THR A 34 16.83 -0.87 3.77
C THR A 34 15.55 -1.15 3.01
N ILE A 35 14.96 -2.32 3.21
CA ILE A 35 13.67 -2.71 2.64
C ILE A 35 12.80 -3.21 3.79
N HIS A 36 11.64 -2.59 4.00
CA HIS A 36 10.68 -2.93 5.06
C HIS A 36 11.32 -3.02 6.46
N GLY A 37 12.25 -2.11 6.76
CA GLY A 37 12.96 -2.05 8.05
C GLY A 37 14.06 -3.12 8.23
N LYS A 38 14.34 -3.91 7.20
CA LYS A 38 15.45 -4.87 7.15
C LYS A 38 16.56 -4.31 6.27
N VAL A 39 17.80 -4.54 6.67
CA VAL A 39 18.98 -4.08 5.93
C VAL A 39 19.59 -5.26 5.19
N TYR A 40 19.88 -5.04 3.91
CA TYR A 40 20.43 -6.01 2.99
C TYR A 40 21.73 -5.50 2.39
N ASP A 41 22.76 -6.36 2.36
CA ASP A 41 24.01 -6.11 1.64
C ASP A 41 23.89 -6.66 0.22
N VAL A 42 23.56 -5.77 -0.72
CA VAL A 42 23.36 -6.13 -2.13
C VAL A 42 24.62 -5.93 -2.97
N THR A 43 25.78 -5.72 -2.36
CA THR A 43 27.04 -5.42 -3.06
C THR A 43 27.34 -6.44 -4.17
N ASN A 44 27.20 -7.73 -3.87
CA ASN A 44 27.43 -8.80 -4.85
C ASN A 44 26.26 -8.96 -5.83
N PHE A 45 25.05 -8.60 -5.41
CA PHE A 45 23.84 -8.72 -6.22
C PHE A 45 23.69 -7.58 -7.22
N ALA A 46 24.42 -6.48 -7.02
CA ALA A 46 24.26 -5.25 -7.78
C ALA A 46 24.49 -5.43 -9.29
N THR A 47 25.38 -6.36 -9.68
CA THR A 47 25.65 -6.70 -11.08
C THR A 47 24.72 -7.77 -11.67
N GLU A 48 24.06 -8.56 -10.82
CA GLU A 48 23.13 -9.61 -11.22
C GLU A 48 21.67 -9.12 -11.25
N HIS A 49 21.42 -7.89 -10.79
CA HIS A 49 20.10 -7.31 -10.74
C HIS A 49 19.54 -7.04 -12.15
N PRO A 50 18.40 -7.64 -12.54
CA PRO A 50 17.82 -7.48 -13.89
C PRO A 50 17.33 -6.05 -14.18
N GLY A 51 17.10 -5.22 -13.16
CA GLY A 51 16.78 -3.80 -13.31
C GLY A 51 18.00 -2.88 -13.48
N GLY A 52 19.22 -3.45 -13.49
CA GLY A 52 20.46 -2.70 -13.59
C GLY A 52 20.98 -2.17 -12.26
N VAL A 53 22.25 -1.77 -12.24
CA VAL A 53 22.96 -1.29 -11.05
C VAL A 53 22.62 0.15 -10.67
N GLU A 54 22.21 0.96 -11.65
CA GLU A 54 21.94 2.40 -11.45
C GLU A 54 20.81 2.64 -10.44
N VAL A 55 19.71 1.89 -10.55
CA VAL A 55 18.58 2.01 -9.62
C VAL A 55 18.93 1.59 -8.18
N LEU A 56 19.86 0.65 -8.03
CA LEU A 56 20.34 0.19 -6.72
C LEU A 56 21.27 1.24 -6.09
N LEU A 57 22.12 1.88 -6.90
CA LEU A 57 23.01 2.97 -6.48
C LEU A 57 22.22 4.21 -6.02
N ASP A 58 21.17 4.58 -6.76
CA ASP A 58 20.29 5.70 -6.40
C ASP A 58 19.56 5.47 -5.08
N CYS A 59 19.17 4.22 -4.82
CA CYS A 59 18.54 3.80 -3.57
C CYS A 59 19.56 3.34 -2.50
N GLY A 60 20.86 3.49 -2.79
CA GLY A 60 21.96 3.06 -1.93
C GLY A 60 22.05 3.86 -0.65
N GLY A 61 22.16 3.18 0.48
CA GLY A 61 22.31 3.79 1.80
C GLY A 61 21.03 4.44 2.35
N VAL A 62 19.89 4.27 1.69
CA VAL A 62 18.58 4.79 2.12
C VAL A 62 17.52 3.69 2.19
N ASP A 63 16.30 4.05 2.56
CA ASP A 63 15.17 3.13 2.53
C ASP A 63 14.61 3.03 1.10
N ALA A 64 14.69 1.83 0.55
CA ALA A 64 14.28 1.47 -0.81
C ALA A 64 12.93 0.73 -0.81
N SER A 65 12.19 0.73 0.30
CA SER A 65 10.92 -0.02 0.40
C SER A 65 9.89 0.46 -0.63
N GLU A 66 9.81 1.78 -0.84
CA GLU A 66 8.90 2.39 -1.82
C GLU A 66 9.27 1.96 -3.24
N ALA A 67 10.55 2.10 -3.62
CA ALA A 67 11.03 1.67 -4.94
C ALA A 67 10.86 0.15 -5.17
N PHE A 68 11.04 -0.66 -4.13
CA PHE A 68 10.86 -2.10 -4.20
C PHE A 68 9.38 -2.50 -4.41
N ASP A 69 8.46 -1.85 -3.67
CA ASP A 69 7.02 -2.10 -3.74
C ASP A 69 6.41 -1.57 -5.06
N ASP A 70 6.89 -0.43 -5.57
CA ASP A 70 6.41 0.17 -6.82
C ASP A 70 6.68 -0.70 -8.04
N VAL A 71 7.81 -1.43 -8.04
CA VAL A 71 8.17 -2.38 -9.09
C VAL A 71 7.40 -3.69 -8.95
N ALA A 72 6.77 -3.96 -7.80
CA ALA A 72 6.01 -5.16 -7.51
C ALA A 72 6.80 -6.45 -7.78
N HIS A 73 7.97 -6.57 -7.15
CA HIS A 73 8.79 -7.77 -7.21
C HIS A 73 8.00 -9.04 -6.79
N SER A 74 8.26 -10.16 -7.45
CA SER A 74 7.61 -11.44 -7.14
C SER A 74 8.07 -12.02 -5.80
N ASP A 75 7.29 -12.92 -5.21
CA ASP A 75 7.63 -13.59 -3.94
C ASP A 75 9.02 -14.26 -3.98
N LEU A 76 9.43 -14.77 -5.16
CA LEU A 76 10.74 -15.35 -5.38
C LEU A 76 11.89 -14.34 -5.19
N ALA A 77 11.68 -13.07 -5.54
CA ALA A 77 12.69 -12.04 -5.34
C ALA A 77 12.92 -11.76 -3.85
N HIS A 78 11.88 -11.90 -3.02
CA HIS A 78 12.04 -11.81 -1.56
C HIS A 78 12.88 -12.97 -1.00
N GLU A 79 12.69 -14.19 -1.51
CA GLU A 79 13.51 -15.34 -1.12
C GLU A 79 14.97 -15.15 -1.54
N MET A 80 15.22 -14.57 -2.71
CA MET A 80 16.58 -14.26 -3.17
C MET A 80 17.31 -13.22 -2.28
N LEU A 81 16.57 -12.36 -1.56
CA LEU A 81 17.13 -11.37 -0.66
C LEU A 81 17.49 -11.93 0.73
N GLU A 82 16.92 -13.07 1.14
CA GLU A 82 17.21 -13.69 2.44
C GLU A 82 18.70 -13.91 2.75
N PRO A 83 19.54 -14.44 1.84
CA PRO A 83 20.97 -14.65 2.12
C PRO A 83 21.76 -13.35 2.28
N TYR A 84 21.24 -12.23 1.77
CA TYR A 84 21.87 -10.91 1.83
C TYR A 84 21.47 -10.11 3.07
N PHE A 85 20.60 -10.66 3.92
CA PHE A 85 20.13 -10.00 5.13
C PHE A 85 21.26 -9.87 6.17
N ILE A 86 21.54 -8.63 6.59
CA ILE A 86 22.58 -8.34 7.59
C ILE A 86 22.02 -7.90 8.96
N GLY A 87 20.80 -7.35 9.00
CA GLY A 87 20.22 -6.84 10.23
C GLY A 87 18.98 -5.98 10.04
N TYR A 88 18.56 -5.29 11.11
CA TYR A 88 17.40 -4.39 11.10
C TYR A 88 17.86 -2.94 11.20
N ALA A 89 17.16 -2.01 10.54
CA ALA A 89 17.46 -0.59 10.69
C ALA A 89 16.93 -0.06 12.03
N GLU A 90 17.75 0.66 12.79
CA GLU A 90 17.33 1.35 14.00
C GLU A 90 16.56 2.62 13.61
N LEU A 91 15.26 2.45 13.40
CA LEU A 91 14.34 3.57 13.41
C LEU A 91 14.20 4.01 14.87
N SER A 92 14.65 5.24 15.14
CA SER A 92 14.47 5.92 16.43
C SER A 92 13.07 5.60 16.98
N LYS A 93 13.03 5.19 18.25
CA LYS A 93 11.95 4.51 19.02
C LYS A 93 10.46 4.92 18.85
N GLU A 94 10.06 5.79 17.93
CA GLU A 94 8.64 6.14 17.70
C GLU A 94 7.99 5.41 16.51
N SER A 95 8.73 4.64 15.71
CA SER A 95 8.15 3.89 14.59
C SER A 95 8.65 2.46 14.55
N ARG A 96 8.32 1.71 15.59
CA ARG A 96 8.24 0.25 15.47
C ARG A 96 6.81 -0.06 14.99
N PRO A 97 6.54 -0.38 13.72
CA PRO A 97 5.64 -1.50 13.53
C PRO A 97 6.46 -2.68 14.03
N VAL A 98 6.21 -3.10 15.27
CA VAL A 98 6.60 -4.43 15.71
C VAL A 98 6.12 -5.36 14.58
N VAL A 99 7.03 -6.01 13.86
CA VAL A 99 6.69 -7.17 13.03
C VAL A 99 6.43 -8.34 14.00
N THR A 100 5.44 -8.14 14.87
CA THR A 100 4.35 -9.09 15.08
C THR A 100 3.28 -8.59 14.11
N GLY A 101 3.58 -8.69 12.82
CA GLY A 101 2.53 -8.71 11.83
C GLY A 101 1.81 -10.03 12.05
N ASP A 102 0.92 -10.08 13.05
CA ASP A 102 -0.13 -11.07 13.05
C ASP A 102 -0.80 -10.93 11.67
N PRO A 103 -0.77 -11.96 10.80
CA PRO A 103 -1.38 -11.89 9.47
C PRO A 103 -2.87 -11.49 9.51
N GLU A 104 -3.45 -11.56 10.71
CA GLU A 104 -4.78 -11.10 11.06
C GLU A 104 -5.02 -9.60 10.74
N LYS A 105 -4.14 -8.66 11.14
CA LYS A 105 -4.46 -7.21 11.06
C LYS A 105 -4.40 -6.63 9.63
N ALA A 106 -3.50 -7.13 8.78
CA ALA A 106 -3.46 -6.76 7.37
C ALA A 106 -4.70 -7.29 6.63
N GLY A 107 -5.16 -8.49 7.00
CA GLY A 107 -6.44 -9.06 6.58
C GLY A 107 -7.61 -8.18 7.03
N THR A 108 -7.68 -7.80 8.31
CA THR A 108 -8.75 -6.97 8.85
C THR A 108 -8.83 -5.60 8.17
N ARG A 109 -7.69 -4.95 7.87
CA ARG A 109 -7.68 -3.64 7.18
C ARG A 109 -8.16 -3.74 5.73
N LYS A 110 -7.73 -4.78 5.01
CA LYS A 110 -8.21 -5.06 3.64
C LYS A 110 -9.72 -5.42 3.65
N VAL A 111 -10.16 -6.22 4.62
CA VAL A 111 -11.57 -6.60 4.80
C VAL A 111 -12.42 -5.39 5.17
N LEU A 112 -11.98 -4.52 6.09
CA LEU A 112 -12.70 -3.31 6.49
C LEU A 112 -12.85 -2.34 5.31
N LYS A 113 -11.77 -2.09 4.56
CA LYS A 113 -11.82 -1.20 3.39
C LYS A 113 -12.73 -1.75 2.28
N ARG A 114 -12.76 -3.08 2.09
CA ARG A 114 -13.72 -3.75 1.19
C ARG A 114 -15.15 -3.67 1.72
N GLN A 115 -15.37 -3.77 3.04
CA GLN A 115 -16.68 -3.62 3.65
C GLN A 115 -17.22 -2.19 3.52
N GLU A 116 -16.39 -1.18 3.74
CA GLU A 116 -16.74 0.23 3.56
C GLU A 116 -17.12 0.52 2.11
N MET A 117 -16.30 0.06 1.17
CA MET A 117 -16.59 0.18 -0.27
C MET A 117 -17.91 -0.51 -0.66
N MET A 118 -18.16 -1.72 -0.14
CA MET A 118 -19.41 -2.45 -0.37
C MET A 118 -20.63 -1.82 0.32
N LYS A 119 -20.44 -1.07 1.41
CA LYS A 119 -21.50 -0.30 2.07
C LYS A 119 -21.84 0.95 1.27
N GLU A 120 -20.85 1.65 0.72
CA GLU A 120 -21.09 2.84 -0.11
C GLU A 120 -21.79 2.48 -1.43
N LEU A 121 -21.40 1.37 -2.07
CA LEU A 121 -22.11 0.89 -3.27
C LEU A 121 -23.57 0.50 -2.97
N ARG A 122 -23.81 -0.16 -1.82
CA ARG A 122 -25.17 -0.48 -1.37
C ARG A 122 -25.98 0.79 -1.11
N ARG A 123 -25.38 1.80 -0.46
CA ARG A 123 -25.99 3.10 -0.19
C ARG A 123 -26.33 3.86 -1.47
N GLN A 124 -25.44 3.87 -2.46
CA GLN A 124 -25.72 4.48 -3.77
C GLN A 124 -26.87 3.77 -4.48
N ARG A 125 -26.90 2.42 -4.48
CA ARG A 125 -27.99 1.66 -5.11
C ARG A 125 -29.33 1.86 -4.41
N THR A 126 -29.37 1.86 -3.08
CA THR A 126 -30.61 2.10 -2.34
C THR A 126 -31.09 3.55 -2.50
N ALA A 127 -30.17 4.53 -2.49
CA ALA A 127 -30.52 5.93 -2.74
C ALA A 127 -31.14 6.13 -4.12
N VAL A 128 -30.55 5.55 -5.18
CA VAL A 128 -31.11 5.61 -6.54
C VAL A 128 -32.49 4.98 -6.61
N LEU A 129 -32.70 3.80 -6.01
CA LEU A 129 -34.01 3.12 -6.00
C LEU A 129 -35.09 3.93 -5.25
N VAL A 130 -34.73 4.55 -4.12
CA VAL A 130 -35.67 5.40 -3.36
C VAL A 130 -36.00 6.67 -4.13
N LEU A 131 -34.99 7.34 -4.69
CA LEU A 131 -35.19 8.58 -5.46
C LEU A 131 -36.02 8.36 -6.71
N THR A 132 -35.77 7.27 -7.46
CA THR A 132 -36.59 6.94 -8.63
C THR A 132 -38.01 6.58 -8.19
N GLY A 133 -38.19 5.77 -7.15
CA GLY A 133 -39.51 5.43 -6.61
C GLY A 133 -40.32 6.65 -6.18
N VAL A 134 -39.71 7.59 -5.46
CA VAL A 134 -40.37 8.85 -5.03
C VAL A 134 -40.74 9.72 -6.23
N ALA A 135 -39.85 9.88 -7.21
CA ALA A 135 -40.13 10.64 -8.41
C ALA A 135 -41.31 10.05 -9.21
N PHE A 136 -41.33 8.72 -9.39
CA PHE A 136 -42.45 8.03 -10.04
C PHE A 136 -43.77 8.20 -9.27
N LEU A 137 -43.74 8.08 -7.95
CA LEU A 137 -44.92 8.30 -7.11
C LEU A 137 -45.45 9.73 -7.24
N CYS A 138 -44.57 10.74 -7.22
CA CYS A 138 -44.94 12.13 -7.43
C CYS A 138 -45.60 12.36 -8.80
N VAL A 139 -45.04 11.79 -9.87
CA VAL A 139 -45.64 11.91 -11.22
C VAL A 139 -47.01 11.26 -11.28
N LEU A 140 -47.18 10.07 -10.71
CA LEU A 140 -48.49 9.40 -10.65
C LEU A 140 -49.52 10.22 -9.88
N VAL A 141 -49.15 10.81 -8.74
CA VAL A 141 -50.03 11.69 -7.97
C VAL A 141 -50.44 12.91 -8.80
N VAL A 142 -49.49 13.56 -9.48
CA VAL A 142 -49.79 14.71 -10.35
C VAL A 142 -50.73 14.33 -11.50
N MET A 143 -50.52 13.18 -12.15
CA MET A 143 -51.40 12.69 -13.22
C MET A 143 -52.82 12.40 -12.72
N VAL A 144 -52.96 11.82 -11.51
CA VAL A 144 -54.27 11.58 -10.89
C VAL A 144 -54.97 12.90 -10.56
N LEU A 145 -54.25 13.88 -10.01
CA LEU A 145 -54.81 15.21 -9.72
C LEU A 145 -55.25 15.94 -10.99
N GLN A 146 -54.43 15.90 -12.05
CA GLN A 146 -54.80 16.47 -13.36
C GLN A 146 -56.05 15.81 -13.94
N LYS A 147 -56.19 14.49 -13.80
CA LYS A 147 -57.37 13.75 -14.27
C LYS A 147 -58.63 14.11 -13.47
N ILE A 148 -58.52 14.26 -12.15
CA ILE A 148 -59.64 14.68 -11.30
C ILE A 148 -60.10 16.09 -11.66
N GLN A 149 -59.16 17.03 -11.86
CA GLN A 149 -59.47 18.39 -12.28
C GLN A 149 -60.14 18.42 -13.66
N TRP A 150 -59.67 17.61 -14.62
CA TRP A 150 -60.29 17.47 -15.92
C TRP A 150 -61.71 16.89 -15.84
N LEU A 151 -61.93 15.84 -15.03
CA LEU A 151 -63.26 15.25 -14.81
C LEU A 151 -64.24 16.23 -14.15
N SER A 152 -63.77 17.06 -13.22
CA SER A 152 -64.59 18.10 -12.59
C SER A 152 -65.01 19.18 -13.58
N LEU A 153 -64.13 19.58 -14.51
CA LEU A 153 -64.46 20.54 -15.56
C LEU A 153 -65.43 19.96 -16.58
N VAL A 154 -65.25 18.70 -17.00
CA VAL A 154 -66.18 18.03 -17.93
C VAL A 154 -67.58 17.90 -17.33
N ARG A 155 -67.69 17.55 -16.05
CA ARG A 155 -68.98 17.43 -15.35
C ARG A 155 -69.66 18.77 -15.06
N ALA A 156 -68.90 19.86 -15.01
CA ALA A 156 -69.45 21.21 -14.88
C ALA A 156 -69.88 21.83 -16.22
N GLY A 157 -69.47 21.25 -17.35
CA GLY A 157 -69.78 21.73 -18.70
C GLY A 157 -70.91 20.97 -19.42
N THR A 158 -71.47 19.93 -18.80
CA THR A 158 -72.68 19.19 -19.23
C THR A 158 -73.85 19.50 -18.31
#